data_AF-A0A958KUT5-F1
#
_entry.id   AF-A0A958KUT5-F1
#
_cell.length_a   1.000
_cell.length_b   1.000
_cell.length_c   1.000
_cell.angle_alpha   90.00
_cell.angle_beta   90.00
_cell.angle_gamma   90.00
#
_symmetry.space_group_name_H-M   'P 1'
#
loop_
_entity.id
_entity.type
_entity.pdbx_description
1 polymer ?
#
loop_
_entity_poly.entity_id
_entity_poly.type
_entity_poly.pdbx_seq_one_letter_code
_entity_poly.pdbx_strand_id
1 'polypeptide(L)'
;MKLADKYLSNTFERTFLMAMLTRYQKSGGFIQIVQLIETCGKQKQDNFLQMIEKEDARWSTAIRDKMLTIEKIFSWENSALNEIAGRLQELTLATAMHGLKEEENERLLSTYSHSQRRNIEDLFKAKSPSPAEVSSAFIKILQEVRNMITNGYLRVEKFAPELAIPEGFEDKLGKSMHQPSMDSSAAESESATASAAPAHTSSNASGASSAEVNSLKSRLHLLQNENNQLKNELKIFKEKLAQIKKIA
;
A
#
# COMPACT_ATOMS: atom_id res chain seq x y z
N MET A 1 -12.69 14.98 41.21
CA MET A 1 -13.52 14.99 40.00
C MET A 1 -12.69 15.06 38.70
N LYS A 2 -11.77 16.01 38.52
CA LYS A 2 -10.95 16.15 37.28
C LYS A 2 -10.05 14.97 36.88
N LEU A 3 -9.67 14.09 37.82
CA LEU A 3 -8.83 12.93 37.52
C LEU A 3 -9.63 11.78 36.91
N ALA A 4 -10.83 11.49 37.44
CA ALA A 4 -11.68 10.41 36.97
C ALA A 4 -12.19 10.64 35.55
N ASP A 5 -12.59 11.87 35.22
CA ASP A 5 -12.99 12.25 33.85
C ASP A 5 -11.83 12.13 32.85
N LYS A 6 -10.61 12.47 33.27
CA LYS A 6 -9.42 12.33 32.44
C LYS A 6 -9.06 10.86 32.18
N TYR A 7 -9.25 9.98 33.17
CA TYR A 7 -9.06 8.55 33.01
C TYR A 7 -10.14 7.92 32.12
N LEU A 8 -11.42 8.22 32.37
CA LEU A 8 -12.54 7.73 31.56
C LEU A 8 -12.46 8.19 30.10
N SER A 9 -12.11 9.46 29.86
CA SER A 9 -11.91 9.97 28.49
C SER A 9 -10.75 9.26 27.80
N ASN A 10 -9.65 9.00 28.51
CA ASN A 10 -8.47 8.33 27.95
C ASN A 10 -8.74 6.83 27.67
N THR A 11 -9.54 6.18 28.51
CA THR A 11 -9.97 4.78 28.30
C THR A 11 -10.98 4.65 27.16
N PHE A 12 -11.96 5.55 27.06
CA PHE A 12 -12.92 5.57 25.96
C PHE A 12 -12.25 5.86 24.61
N GLU A 13 -11.37 6.85 24.57
CA GLU A 13 -10.57 7.20 23.38
C GLU A 13 -9.68 6.02 22.97
N ARG A 14 -9.00 5.36 23.92
CA ARG A 14 -8.23 4.13 23.65
C ARG A 14 -9.08 2.97 23.11
N THR A 15 -10.30 2.78 23.59
CA THR A 15 -11.16 1.67 23.17
C THR A 15 -11.72 1.92 21.77
N PHE A 16 -12.11 3.16 21.46
CA PHE A 16 -12.51 3.58 20.11
C PHE A 16 -11.34 3.53 19.12
N LEU A 17 -10.12 3.89 19.56
CA LEU A 17 -8.89 3.77 18.77
C LEU A 17 -8.58 2.30 18.48
N MET A 18 -8.52 1.44 19.50
CA MET A 18 -8.31 -0.01 19.32
C MET A 18 -9.29 -0.62 18.32
N ALA A 19 -10.56 -0.19 18.31
CA ALA A 19 -11.54 -0.63 17.33
C ALA A 19 -11.24 -0.12 15.90
N MET A 20 -10.59 1.03 15.76
CA MET A 20 -10.28 1.68 14.48
C MET A 20 -9.19 0.93 13.72
N LEU A 21 -8.02 0.67 14.30
CA LEU A 21 -6.95 -0.03 13.57
C LEU A 21 -7.26 -1.52 13.39
N THR A 22 -7.93 -2.14 14.36
CA THR A 22 -8.34 -3.56 14.29
C THR A 22 -9.11 -3.88 13.00
N ARG A 23 -9.95 -2.95 12.50
CA ARG A 23 -10.71 -3.16 11.26
C ARG A 23 -9.83 -3.25 10.00
N TYR A 24 -8.61 -2.74 10.07
CA TYR A 24 -7.64 -2.70 8.98
C TYR A 24 -6.56 -3.78 9.10
N GLN A 25 -6.54 -4.57 10.17
CA GLN A 25 -5.58 -5.67 10.34
C GLN A 25 -5.90 -6.90 9.47
N LYS A 26 -7.09 -6.95 8.86
CA LYS A 26 -7.45 -7.98 7.88
C LYS A 26 -6.70 -7.78 6.56
N SER A 27 -6.56 -8.86 5.78
CA SER A 27 -5.93 -8.82 4.46
C SER A 27 -6.46 -7.68 3.59
N GLY A 28 -5.56 -6.83 3.08
CA GLY A 28 -5.87 -5.66 2.25
C GLY A 28 -6.31 -4.42 3.03
N GLY A 29 -6.45 -4.50 4.35
CA GLY A 29 -6.84 -3.38 5.20
C GLY A 29 -5.75 -2.30 5.30
N PHE A 30 -4.48 -2.64 5.16
CA PHE A 30 -3.39 -1.67 5.09
C PHE A 30 -3.50 -0.79 3.85
N ILE A 31 -3.79 -1.38 2.68
CA ILE A 31 -4.03 -0.60 1.45
C ILE A 31 -5.24 0.33 1.64
N GLN A 32 -6.31 -0.17 2.26
CA GLN A 32 -7.52 0.63 2.53
C GLN A 32 -7.24 1.84 3.44
N ILE A 33 -6.47 1.66 4.51
CA ILE A 33 -6.15 2.77 5.42
C ILE A 33 -5.19 3.78 4.77
N VAL A 34 -4.20 3.30 4.00
CA VAL A 34 -3.29 4.17 3.24
C VAL A 34 -4.09 5.02 2.23
N GLN A 35 -4.96 4.40 1.42
CA GLN A 35 -5.83 5.09 0.47
C GLN A 35 -6.77 6.11 1.14
N LEU A 36 -7.32 5.76 2.30
CA LEU A 36 -8.18 6.68 3.05
C LEU A 36 -7.39 7.92 3.50
N ILE A 37 -6.18 7.73 4.00
CA ILE A 37 -5.32 8.81 4.49
C ILE A 37 -4.82 9.70 3.34
N GLU A 38 -4.55 9.12 2.18
CA GLU A 38 -4.13 9.82 0.95
C GLU A 38 -5.23 10.73 0.38
N THR A 39 -6.49 10.33 0.52
CA THR A 39 -7.63 11.07 -0.05
C THR A 39 -8.24 12.09 0.92
N CYS A 40 -7.71 12.17 2.14
CA CYS A 40 -8.12 13.16 3.15
C CYS A 40 -7.28 14.45 3.04
N GLY A 41 -7.90 15.59 3.34
CA GLY A 41 -7.17 16.86 3.47
C GLY A 41 -6.14 16.82 4.60
N LYS A 42 -5.09 17.65 4.49
CA LYS A 42 -3.88 17.61 5.34
C LYS A 42 -4.16 17.54 6.84
N GLN A 43 -5.08 18.37 7.35
CA GLN A 43 -5.45 18.37 8.77
C GLN A 43 -6.04 17.02 9.23
N LYS A 44 -6.90 16.39 8.42
CA LYS A 44 -7.48 15.09 8.75
C LYS A 44 -6.43 13.98 8.66
N GLN A 45 -5.57 14.04 7.64
CA GLN A 45 -4.44 13.14 7.48
C GLN A 45 -3.54 13.17 8.74
N ASP A 46 -3.15 14.36 9.20
CA ASP A 46 -2.29 14.50 10.38
C ASP A 46 -2.97 13.96 11.64
N ASN A 47 -4.27 14.23 11.81
CA ASN A 47 -5.05 13.67 12.91
C ASN A 47 -5.11 12.13 12.85
N PHE A 48 -5.35 11.53 11.69
CA PHE A 48 -5.33 10.07 11.51
C PHE A 48 -3.97 9.49 11.86
N LEU A 49 -2.88 10.08 11.37
CA LEU A 49 -1.53 9.60 11.63
C LEU A 49 -1.17 9.70 13.12
N GLN A 50 -1.52 10.80 13.78
CA GLN A 50 -1.34 10.94 15.24
C GLN A 50 -2.16 9.93 16.03
N MET A 51 -3.40 9.66 15.61
CA MET A 51 -4.26 8.66 16.24
C MET A 51 -3.67 7.25 16.11
N ILE A 52 -3.22 6.88 14.91
CA ILE A 52 -2.60 5.57 14.66
C ILE A 52 -1.28 5.44 15.41
N GLU A 53 -0.48 6.50 15.48
CA GLU A 53 0.80 6.51 16.20
C GLU A 53 0.65 6.26 17.71
N LYS A 54 -0.41 6.78 18.31
CA LYS A 54 -0.76 6.52 19.72
C LYS A 54 -1.16 5.05 19.95
N GLU A 55 -1.64 4.37 18.93
CA GLU A 55 -2.14 2.99 19.01
C GLU A 55 -1.05 1.96 18.65
N ASP A 56 -0.43 2.11 17.48
CA ASP A 56 0.74 1.34 17.05
C ASP A 56 1.67 2.23 16.20
N ALA A 57 2.79 2.65 16.80
CA ALA A 57 3.80 3.47 16.14
C ALA A 57 4.35 2.82 14.86
N ARG A 58 4.44 1.48 14.80
CA ARG A 58 4.95 0.77 13.61
C ARG A 58 3.98 0.90 12.44
N TRP A 59 2.68 0.82 12.71
CA TRP A 59 1.66 1.09 11.68
C TRP A 59 1.73 2.52 11.19
N SER A 60 1.92 3.51 12.08
CA SER A 60 2.07 4.91 11.68
C SER A 60 3.30 5.12 10.79
N THR A 61 4.46 4.59 11.18
CA THR A 61 5.69 4.65 10.36
C THR A 61 5.49 3.98 9.01
N ALA A 62 4.97 2.75 8.99
CA ALA A 62 4.75 2.02 7.76
C ALA A 62 3.77 2.75 6.83
N ILE A 63 2.70 3.35 7.35
CA ILE A 63 1.77 4.15 6.56
C ILE A 63 2.50 5.35 5.95
N ARG A 64 3.28 6.11 6.75
CA ARG A 64 4.03 7.27 6.26
C ARG A 64 5.00 6.90 5.13
N ASP A 65 5.68 5.77 5.26
CA ASP A 65 6.61 5.28 4.25
C ASP A 65 5.88 4.92 2.94
N LYS A 66 4.76 4.20 3.07
CA LYS A 66 3.99 3.65 1.94
C LYS A 66 3.03 4.67 1.31
N MET A 67 2.82 5.82 1.97
CA MET A 67 1.92 6.88 1.52
C MET A 67 2.46 7.58 0.28
N LEU A 68 1.58 7.71 -0.71
CA LEU A 68 1.80 8.44 -1.95
C LEU A 68 1.45 9.90 -1.74
N THR A 69 2.27 10.78 -2.29
CA THR A 69 2.00 12.22 -2.34
C THR A 69 2.20 12.74 -3.75
N ILE A 70 1.62 13.90 -4.04
CA ILE A 70 1.74 14.53 -5.35
C ILE A 70 3.18 14.86 -5.68
N GLU A 71 3.92 15.35 -4.68
CA GLU A 71 5.34 15.67 -4.81
C GLU A 71 6.17 14.42 -5.12
N LYS A 72 5.83 13.27 -4.51
CA LYS A 72 6.47 11.98 -4.84
C LYS A 72 6.16 11.54 -6.27
N ILE A 73 4.90 11.61 -6.71
CA ILE A 73 4.51 11.22 -8.07
C ILE A 73 5.29 12.04 -9.08
N PHE A 74 5.25 13.37 -8.95
CA PHE A 74 5.86 14.24 -9.94
C PHE A 74 7.38 14.19 -9.90
N SER A 75 8.02 13.78 -8.80
CA SER A 75 9.48 13.63 -8.72
C SER A 75 10.03 12.35 -9.37
N TRP A 76 9.17 11.43 -9.81
CA TRP A 76 9.60 10.23 -10.51
C TRP A 76 10.29 10.50 -11.86
N GLU A 77 11.04 9.50 -12.33
CA GLU A 77 11.67 9.55 -13.64
C GLU A 77 10.64 9.60 -14.78
N ASN A 78 11.04 10.17 -15.93
CA ASN A 78 10.15 10.35 -17.07
C ASN A 78 9.52 9.05 -17.57
N SER A 79 10.17 7.90 -17.39
CA SER A 79 9.59 6.59 -17.74
C SER A 79 8.32 6.32 -16.92
N ALA A 80 8.37 6.49 -15.60
CA ALA A 80 7.23 6.30 -14.72
C ALA A 80 6.15 7.37 -14.95
N LEU A 81 6.56 8.62 -15.20
CA LEU A 81 5.62 9.70 -15.55
C LEU A 81 4.87 9.42 -16.86
N ASN A 82 5.57 8.89 -17.88
CA ASN A 82 4.94 8.49 -19.14
C ASN A 82 3.87 7.40 -18.94
N GLU A 83 4.12 6.43 -18.05
CA GLU A 83 3.16 5.36 -17.76
C GLU A 83 1.85 5.89 -17.17
N ILE A 84 1.93 6.88 -16.26
CA ILE A 84 0.74 7.48 -15.65
C ILE A 84 0.09 8.53 -16.55
N ALA A 85 0.86 9.25 -17.36
CA ALA A 85 0.38 10.35 -18.20
C ALA A 85 -0.75 9.93 -19.14
N GLY A 86 -0.65 8.73 -19.74
CA GLY A 86 -1.67 8.18 -20.65
C GLY A 86 -2.99 7.78 -19.99
N ARG A 87 -3.06 7.75 -18.65
CA ARG A 87 -4.27 7.40 -17.88
C ARG A 87 -4.97 8.61 -17.26
N LEU A 88 -4.25 9.70 -17.04
CA LEU A 88 -4.81 10.89 -16.42
C LEU A 88 -5.69 11.67 -17.39
N GLN A 89 -6.86 12.11 -16.91
CA GLN A 89 -7.74 12.99 -17.67
C GLN A 89 -7.11 14.38 -17.84
N GLU A 90 -7.07 14.88 -19.08
CA GLU A 90 -6.44 16.16 -19.43
C GLU A 90 -6.96 17.35 -18.61
N LEU A 91 -8.27 17.43 -18.35
CA LEU A 91 -8.85 18.49 -17.51
C LEU A 91 -8.40 18.39 -16.04
N THR A 92 -8.30 17.17 -15.51
CA THR A 92 -7.82 16.94 -14.14
C THR A 92 -6.35 17.34 -14.04
N LEU A 93 -5.56 16.99 -15.05
CA LEU A 93 -4.15 17.38 -15.15
C LEU A 93 -3.99 18.90 -15.23
N ALA A 94 -4.68 19.55 -16.16
CA ALA A 94 -4.65 21.00 -16.33
C ALA A 94 -5.06 21.73 -15.05
N THR A 95 -6.05 21.20 -14.31
CA THR A 95 -6.45 21.77 -13.01
C THR A 95 -5.35 21.57 -11.95
N ALA A 96 -4.71 20.41 -11.90
CA ALA A 96 -3.64 20.10 -10.95
C ALA A 96 -2.37 20.93 -11.19
N MET A 97 -2.03 21.23 -12.43
CA MET A 97 -0.85 22.02 -12.82
C MET A 97 -0.81 23.42 -12.20
N HIS A 98 -1.97 24.00 -11.83
CA HIS A 98 -2.04 25.29 -11.12
C HIS A 98 -1.47 25.23 -9.70
N GLY A 99 -1.31 24.03 -9.12
CA GLY A 99 -0.70 23.82 -7.80
C GLY A 99 0.73 23.31 -7.84
N LEU A 100 1.31 23.11 -9.03
CA LEU A 100 2.67 22.59 -9.21
C LEU A 100 3.64 23.71 -9.55
N LYS A 101 4.94 23.43 -9.43
CA LYS A 101 5.99 24.35 -9.89
C LYS A 101 6.09 24.32 -11.41
N GLU A 102 6.57 25.40 -12.02
CA GLU A 102 6.72 25.49 -13.47
C GLU A 102 7.62 24.38 -14.03
N GLU A 103 8.72 24.06 -13.35
CA GLU A 103 9.63 22.97 -13.75
C GLU A 103 8.93 21.60 -13.75
N GLU A 104 8.01 21.36 -12.81
CA GLU A 104 7.24 20.13 -12.71
C GLU A 104 6.19 20.06 -13.84
N ASN A 105 5.57 21.20 -14.16
CA ASN A 105 4.63 21.34 -15.27
C ASN A 105 5.32 21.08 -16.61
N GLU A 106 6.49 21.66 -16.86
CA GLU A 106 7.23 21.44 -18.10
C GLU A 106 7.66 19.99 -18.28
N ARG A 107 8.17 19.36 -17.21
CA ARG A 107 8.55 17.94 -17.23
C ARG A 107 7.33 17.06 -17.52
N LEU A 108 6.21 17.33 -16.86
CA LEU A 108 4.96 16.62 -17.12
C LEU A 108 4.48 16.81 -18.56
N LEU A 109 4.48 18.03 -19.09
CA LEU A 109 4.06 18.27 -20.48
C LEU A 109 4.98 17.59 -21.51
N SER A 110 6.24 17.34 -21.16
CA SER A 110 7.18 16.61 -22.03
C SER A 110 6.82 15.14 -22.24
N THR A 111 5.95 14.55 -21.39
CA THR A 111 5.48 13.17 -21.53
C THR A 111 4.35 13.01 -22.54
N TYR A 112 3.78 14.12 -23.00
CA TYR A 112 2.63 14.13 -23.90
C TYR A 112 3.04 14.43 -25.35
N SER A 113 2.26 13.93 -26.30
CA SER A 113 2.40 14.34 -27.70
C SER A 113 2.11 15.83 -27.87
N HIS A 114 2.62 16.43 -28.95
CA HIS A 114 2.41 17.86 -29.22
C HIS A 114 0.93 18.28 -29.23
N SER A 115 0.05 17.42 -29.77
CA SER A 115 -1.40 17.65 -29.80
C SER A 115 -2.02 17.65 -28.39
N GLN A 116 -1.69 16.64 -27.58
CA GLN A 116 -2.19 16.53 -26.20
C GLN A 116 -1.68 17.68 -25.34
N ARG A 117 -0.38 18.00 -25.45
CA ARG A 117 0.24 19.13 -24.77
C ARG A 117 -0.50 20.43 -25.07
N ARG A 118 -0.78 20.71 -26.35
CA ARG A 118 -1.55 21.88 -26.75
C ARG A 118 -2.93 21.90 -26.10
N ASN A 119 -3.65 20.77 -26.10
CA ASN A 119 -4.98 20.70 -25.49
C ASN A 119 -4.93 20.94 -23.97
N ILE A 120 -3.96 20.35 -23.27
CA ILE A 120 -3.75 20.55 -21.83
C ILE A 120 -3.41 22.02 -21.53
N GLU A 121 -2.53 22.64 -22.32
CA GLU A 121 -2.18 24.06 -22.18
C GLU A 121 -3.37 24.99 -22.43
N ASP A 122 -4.22 24.69 -23.41
CA ASP A 122 -5.44 25.44 -23.69
C ASP A 122 -6.42 25.33 -22.52
N LEU A 123 -6.60 24.13 -21.94
CA LEU A 123 -7.41 23.92 -20.74
C LEU A 123 -6.82 24.62 -19.50
N PHE A 124 -5.50 24.61 -19.36
CA PHE A 124 -4.80 25.29 -18.27
C PHE A 124 -5.01 26.79 -18.30
N LYS A 125 -4.92 27.42 -19.49
CA LYS A 125 -5.13 28.86 -19.68
C LYS A 125 -6.60 29.27 -19.57
N ALA A 126 -7.51 28.41 -20.02
CA ALA A 126 -8.94 28.71 -20.01
C ALA A 126 -9.55 28.73 -18.60
N LYS A 127 -8.90 28.09 -17.62
CA LYS A 127 -9.43 27.93 -16.27
C LYS A 127 -8.48 28.51 -15.23
N SER A 128 -9.02 29.22 -14.25
CA SER A 128 -8.33 29.66 -13.03
C SER A 128 -8.98 28.95 -11.82
N PRO A 129 -8.61 27.70 -11.53
CA PRO A 129 -9.25 26.90 -10.49
C PRO A 129 -8.95 27.46 -9.10
N SER A 130 -9.92 27.31 -8.19
CA SER A 130 -9.73 27.58 -6.78
C SER A 130 -8.77 26.56 -6.12
N PRO A 131 -8.14 26.90 -4.99
CA PRO A 131 -7.27 25.96 -4.27
C PRO A 131 -7.97 24.63 -3.90
N ALA A 132 -9.28 24.66 -3.66
CA ALA A 132 -10.09 23.47 -3.39
C ALA A 132 -10.24 22.56 -4.63
N GLU A 133 -10.38 23.15 -5.82
CA GLU A 133 -10.42 22.39 -7.08
C GLU A 133 -9.07 21.77 -7.40
N VAL A 134 -7.97 22.50 -7.18
CA VAL A 134 -6.60 21.97 -7.33
C VAL A 134 -6.39 20.78 -6.38
N SER A 135 -6.76 20.93 -5.10
CA SER A 135 -6.69 19.84 -4.12
C SER A 135 -7.53 18.63 -4.53
N SER A 136 -8.71 18.87 -5.10
CA SER A 136 -9.57 17.79 -5.60
C SER A 136 -8.97 17.08 -6.82
N ALA A 137 -8.29 17.83 -7.70
CA ALA A 137 -7.58 17.26 -8.83
C ALA A 137 -6.39 16.40 -8.39
N PHE A 138 -5.64 16.85 -7.38
CA PHE A 138 -4.58 16.07 -6.74
C PHE A 138 -5.11 14.75 -6.16
N ILE A 139 -6.23 14.77 -5.44
CA ILE A 139 -6.85 13.55 -4.91
C ILE A 139 -7.20 12.57 -6.05
N LYS A 140 -7.74 13.05 -7.17
CA LYS A 140 -8.04 12.20 -8.33
C LYS A 140 -6.78 11.58 -8.94
N ILE A 141 -5.69 12.34 -9.04
CA ILE A 141 -4.40 11.82 -9.52
C ILE A 141 -3.87 10.74 -8.56
N LEU A 142 -3.89 10.99 -7.24
CA LEU A 142 -3.46 10.02 -6.25
C LEU A 142 -4.27 8.72 -6.33
N GLN A 143 -5.60 8.82 -6.46
CA GLN A 143 -6.49 7.67 -6.62
C GLN A 143 -6.16 6.86 -7.87
N GLU A 144 -5.98 7.52 -9.02
CA GLU A 144 -5.67 6.84 -10.27
C GLU A 144 -4.32 6.14 -10.21
N VAL A 145 -3.28 6.84 -9.74
CA VAL A 145 -1.93 6.25 -9.62
C VAL A 145 -1.93 5.09 -8.62
N ARG A 146 -2.61 5.23 -7.48
CA ARG A 146 -2.73 4.15 -6.50
C ARG A 146 -3.49 2.94 -7.07
N ASN A 147 -4.55 3.17 -7.85
CA ASN A 147 -5.24 2.10 -8.56
C ASN A 147 -4.33 1.42 -9.59
N MET A 148 -3.48 2.17 -10.30
CA MET A 148 -2.49 1.58 -11.21
C MET A 148 -1.49 0.69 -10.49
N ILE A 149 -1.04 1.08 -9.29
CA ILE A 149 -0.14 0.27 -8.45
C ILE A 149 -0.86 -1.01 -7.99
N THR A 150 -2.02 -0.88 -7.36
CA THR A 150 -2.77 -2.01 -6.79
C THR A 150 -3.17 -3.03 -7.86
N ASN A 151 -3.50 -2.59 -9.07
CA ASN A 151 -3.86 -3.47 -10.18
C ASN A 151 -2.65 -4.01 -10.95
N GLY A 152 -1.42 -3.63 -10.58
CA GLY A 152 -0.19 -4.06 -11.24
C GLY A 152 0.07 -3.45 -12.62
N TYR A 153 -0.66 -2.38 -12.99
CA TYR A 153 -0.40 -1.59 -14.20
C TYR A 153 0.86 -0.74 -14.06
N LEU A 154 1.15 -0.25 -12.84
CA LEU A 154 2.36 0.50 -12.51
C LEU A 154 3.20 -0.31 -11.52
N ARG A 155 4.41 -0.72 -11.93
CA ARG A 155 5.32 -1.52 -11.09
C ARG A 155 6.30 -0.64 -10.34
N VAL A 156 5.82 -0.06 -9.24
CA VAL A 156 6.63 0.82 -8.38
C VAL A 156 7.83 0.12 -7.75
N GLU A 157 7.85 -1.21 -7.68
CA GLU A 157 9.00 -1.98 -7.17
C GLU A 157 10.29 -1.71 -7.94
N LYS A 158 10.19 -1.24 -9.19
CA LYS A 158 11.35 -0.97 -10.05
C LYS A 158 12.02 0.37 -9.79
N PHE A 159 11.27 1.37 -9.33
CA PHE A 159 11.75 2.77 -9.24
C PHE A 159 11.40 3.47 -7.93
N ALA A 160 10.39 3.00 -7.20
CA ALA A 160 9.93 3.51 -5.89
C ALA A 160 9.52 2.35 -4.97
N PRO A 161 10.47 1.45 -4.59
CA PRO A 161 10.18 0.23 -3.83
C PRO A 161 9.58 0.51 -2.44
N GLU A 162 9.82 1.70 -1.89
CA GLU A 162 9.23 2.16 -0.64
C GLU A 162 7.71 2.29 -0.70
N LEU A 163 7.10 2.44 -1.88
CA LEU A 163 5.65 2.53 -2.07
C LEU A 163 4.95 1.18 -2.30
N ALA A 164 5.72 0.13 -2.57
CA ALA A 164 5.18 -1.20 -2.80
C ALA A 164 4.60 -1.78 -1.50
N ILE A 165 3.36 -2.25 -1.55
CA ILE A 165 2.66 -2.90 -0.42
C ILE A 165 2.43 -4.37 -0.81
N PRO A 166 3.25 -5.32 -0.29
CA PRO A 166 3.05 -6.73 -0.54
C PRO A 166 1.72 -7.26 0.02
N GLU A 167 1.22 -8.37 -0.54
CA GLU A 167 0.09 -9.07 0.05
C GLU A 167 0.39 -9.55 1.49
N GLY A 168 -0.59 -9.42 2.38
CA GLY A 168 -0.46 -9.77 3.80
C GLY A 168 0.56 -8.90 4.54
N PHE A 169 0.74 -7.64 4.12
CA PHE A 169 1.61 -6.69 4.81
C PHE A 169 1.20 -6.48 6.27
N GLU A 170 -0.10 -6.56 6.55
CA GLU A 170 -0.71 -6.49 7.88
C GLU A 170 -0.16 -7.57 8.81
N ASP A 171 -0.02 -8.82 8.32
CA ASP A 171 0.47 -9.93 9.11
C ASP A 171 1.92 -9.71 9.54
N LYS A 172 2.73 -9.07 8.68
CA LYS A 172 4.14 -8.75 8.99
C LYS A 172 4.22 -7.68 10.08
N LEU A 173 3.31 -6.70 10.06
CA LEU A 173 3.20 -5.69 11.10
C LEU A 173 2.67 -6.28 12.43
N GLY A 174 1.70 -7.21 12.37
CA GLY A 174 1.07 -7.82 13.54
C GLY A 174 1.92 -8.88 14.26
N LYS A 175 2.72 -9.68 13.51
CA LYS A 175 3.54 -10.77 14.10
C LYS A 175 4.64 -10.29 15.05
N SER A 176 5.05 -9.02 14.97
CA SER A 176 6.05 -8.45 15.88
C SER A 176 5.48 -8.13 17.27
N MET A 177 4.18 -8.36 17.54
CA MET A 177 3.58 -8.15 18.87
C MET A 177 3.77 -9.33 19.84
N HIS A 178 4.32 -10.48 19.39
CA HIS A 178 4.44 -11.72 20.18
C HIS A 178 5.83 -12.37 20.15
N GLN A 179 6.89 -11.63 19.81
CA GLN A 179 8.24 -12.12 20.12
C GLN A 179 8.61 -11.63 21.53
N PRO A 180 8.65 -12.50 22.56
CA PRO A 180 9.39 -12.15 23.76
C PRO A 180 10.83 -11.94 23.33
N SER A 181 11.37 -10.78 23.69
CA SER A 181 12.77 -10.45 23.61
C SER A 181 13.61 -11.63 24.12
N MET A 182 14.32 -12.32 23.21
CA MET A 182 15.41 -13.16 23.64
C MET A 182 16.52 -12.23 24.14
N ASP A 183 16.74 -12.40 25.43
CA ASP A 183 17.69 -11.74 26.30
C ASP A 183 19.08 -11.61 25.65
N SER A 184 19.60 -10.39 25.64
CA SER A 184 21.01 -10.13 25.40
C SER A 184 21.74 -10.26 26.73
N SER A 185 22.41 -11.39 26.92
CA SER A 185 23.46 -11.51 27.93
C SER A 185 24.78 -11.82 27.23
N ALA A 186 25.69 -10.86 27.32
CA ALA A 186 27.09 -10.99 26.96
C ALA A 186 27.86 -11.64 28.12
N ALA A 187 28.74 -12.60 27.81
CA ALA A 187 30.02 -12.79 28.50
C ALA A 187 30.93 -13.75 27.71
N GLU A 188 32.19 -13.36 27.62
CA GLU A 188 33.32 -13.93 26.88
C GLU A 188 33.81 -15.29 27.43
N SER A 189 34.44 -16.10 26.56
CA SER A 189 35.82 -16.59 26.76
C SER A 189 36.29 -17.52 25.63
N GLU A 190 37.55 -17.33 25.26
CA GLU A 190 38.34 -18.09 24.27
C GLU A 190 38.59 -19.55 24.67
N SER A 191 38.66 -20.47 23.70
CA SER A 191 39.88 -21.25 23.41
C SER A 191 39.65 -22.29 22.30
N ALA A 192 40.72 -22.59 21.58
CA ALA A 192 40.79 -23.45 20.40
C ALA A 192 40.59 -24.95 20.70
N THR A 193 40.08 -25.72 19.73
CA THR A 193 40.80 -26.83 19.03
C THR A 193 39.87 -27.63 18.12
N ALA A 194 40.46 -28.20 17.07
CA ALA A 194 39.80 -28.89 15.97
C ALA A 194 39.51 -30.38 16.25
N SER A 195 38.59 -30.90 15.41
CA SER A 195 38.46 -32.31 14.96
C SER A 195 37.68 -33.30 15.84
N ALA A 196 36.50 -33.72 15.34
CA ALA A 196 36.12 -35.11 15.03
C ALA A 196 34.59 -35.31 15.11
N ALA A 197 33.99 -35.82 14.03
CA ALA A 197 32.70 -36.51 14.03
C ALA A 197 32.93 -38.01 14.35
N PRO A 198 31.91 -38.91 14.41
CA PRO A 198 30.46 -38.75 14.59
C PRO A 198 29.88 -39.67 15.71
N ALA A 199 28.60 -39.50 16.09
CA ALA A 199 27.58 -40.57 16.26
C ALA A 199 26.46 -40.23 17.27
N HIS A 200 25.23 -40.17 16.72
CA HIS A 200 23.92 -40.59 17.24
C HIS A 200 23.57 -40.44 18.75
N THR A 201 22.57 -39.60 19.03
CA THR A 201 21.48 -39.96 19.95
C THR A 201 20.16 -39.35 19.47
N SER A 202 19.15 -40.21 19.36
CA SER A 202 17.81 -39.93 18.86
C SER A 202 16.88 -39.48 19.99
N SER A 203 16.15 -38.37 19.82
CA SER A 203 14.79 -38.22 20.37
C SER A 203 14.09 -36.92 19.89
N ASN A 204 12.89 -37.10 19.31
CA ASN A 204 11.79 -36.13 19.19
C ASN A 204 11.88 -34.93 18.21
N ALA A 205 11.80 -35.20 16.90
CA ALA A 205 11.52 -34.17 15.88
C ALA A 205 10.48 -34.58 14.81
N SER A 206 9.60 -35.53 15.09
CA SER A 206 8.67 -36.11 14.10
C SER A 206 7.22 -35.57 14.15
N GLY A 207 6.88 -34.71 15.12
CA GLY A 207 5.53 -34.12 15.25
C GLY A 207 5.30 -32.83 14.45
N ALA A 208 6.32 -31.97 14.37
CA ALA A 208 6.20 -30.64 13.76
C ALA A 208 6.11 -30.68 12.22
N SER A 209 6.86 -31.58 11.58
CA SER A 209 6.88 -31.73 10.12
C SER A 209 5.58 -32.31 9.56
N SER A 210 4.90 -33.20 10.30
CA SER A 210 3.62 -33.77 9.88
C SER A 210 2.48 -32.75 9.90
N ALA A 211 2.45 -31.88 10.92
CA ALA A 211 1.46 -30.80 11.02
C ALA A 211 1.64 -29.76 9.90
N GLU A 212 2.88 -29.40 9.59
CA GLU A 212 3.21 -28.46 8.51
C GLU A 212 2.88 -29.04 7.13
N VAL A 213 3.19 -30.32 6.89
CA VAL A 213 2.82 -31.03 5.66
C VAL A 213 1.31 -31.12 5.49
N ASN A 214 0.54 -31.34 6.56
CA ASN A 214 -0.92 -31.36 6.49
C ASN A 214 -1.50 -29.97 6.23
N SER A 215 -0.96 -28.92 6.84
CA SER A 215 -1.34 -27.53 6.57
C SER A 215 -1.08 -27.14 5.10
N LEU A 216 0.08 -27.52 4.57
CA LEU A 216 0.44 -27.29 3.17
C LEU A 216 -0.48 -28.05 2.20
N LYS A 217 -0.84 -29.30 2.51
CA LYS A 217 -1.81 -30.07 1.70
C LYS A 217 -3.19 -29.42 1.67
N SER A 218 -3.68 -28.94 2.82
CA SER A 218 -4.96 -28.22 2.88
C SER A 218 -4.92 -26.91 2.09
N ARG A 219 -3.82 -26.15 2.19
CA ARG A 219 -3.64 -24.91 1.42
C ARG A 219 -3.53 -25.18 -0.08
N LEU A 220 -2.84 -26.25 -0.48
CA LEU A 220 -2.76 -26.69 -1.87
C LEU A 220 -4.16 -27.03 -2.42
N HIS A 221 -4.98 -27.74 -1.64
CA HIS A 221 -6.34 -28.10 -2.04
C HIS A 221 -7.24 -26.88 -2.21
N LEU A 222 -7.14 -25.90 -1.31
CA LEU A 222 -7.89 -24.64 -1.42
C LEU A 222 -7.48 -23.85 -2.65
N LEU A 223 -6.17 -23.68 -2.88
CA LEU A 223 -5.64 -22.98 -4.05
C LEU A 223 -6.01 -23.69 -5.34
N GLN A 224 -6.00 -25.02 -5.37
CA GLN A 224 -6.41 -25.79 -6.54
C GLN A 224 -7.91 -25.61 -6.84
N ASN A 225 -8.75 -25.53 -5.80
CA ASN A 225 -10.18 -25.29 -5.96
C ASN A 225 -10.45 -23.86 -6.48
N GLU A 226 -9.78 -22.86 -5.91
CA GLU A 226 -9.87 -21.46 -6.34
C GLU A 226 -9.38 -21.28 -7.78
N ASN A 227 -8.27 -21.94 -8.15
CA ASN A 227 -7.75 -21.90 -9.52
C ASN A 227 -8.73 -22.52 -10.53
N ASN A 228 -9.43 -23.61 -10.15
CA ASN A 228 -10.49 -24.19 -10.97
C ASN A 228 -11.71 -23.27 -11.09
N GLN A 229 -12.10 -22.61 -9.99
CA GLN A 229 -13.19 -21.62 -10.01
C GLN A 229 -12.85 -20.44 -10.92
N LEU A 230 -11.67 -19.85 -10.79
CA LEU A 230 -11.20 -18.73 -11.62
C LEU A 230 -11.12 -19.10 -13.11
N LYS A 231 -10.69 -20.33 -13.44
CA LYS A 231 -10.71 -20.82 -14.82
C LYS A 231 -12.13 -20.89 -15.39
N ASN A 232 -13.10 -21.33 -14.58
CA ASN A 232 -14.50 -21.36 -14.99
C ASN A 232 -15.07 -19.95 -15.19
N GLU A 233 -14.78 -19.02 -14.28
CA GLU A 233 -15.18 -17.62 -14.41
C GLU A 233 -14.57 -16.96 -15.65
N LEU A 234 -13.27 -17.18 -15.91
CA LEU A 234 -12.60 -16.70 -17.13
C LEU A 234 -13.23 -17.28 -18.41
N LYS A 235 -13.64 -18.54 -18.38
CA LYS A 235 -14.35 -19.16 -19.52
C LYS A 235 -15.68 -18.45 -19.77
N ILE A 236 -16.48 -18.23 -18.72
CA ILE A 236 -17.77 -17.53 -18.80
C ILE A 236 -17.58 -16.10 -19.31
N PHE A 237 -16.57 -15.37 -18.81
CA PHE A 237 -16.30 -14.01 -19.28
C PHE A 237 -15.87 -13.98 -20.74
N LYS A 238 -15.06 -14.93 -21.20
CA LYS A 238 -14.69 -15.05 -22.62
C LYS A 238 -15.90 -15.32 -23.51
N GLU A 239 -16.82 -16.20 -23.08
CA GLU A 239 -18.06 -16.49 -23.80
C GLU A 239 -18.96 -15.25 -23.88
N LYS A 240 -19.14 -14.52 -22.76
CA LYS A 240 -19.90 -13.26 -22.73
C LYS A 240 -19.27 -12.19 -23.62
N LEU A 241 -17.94 -12.05 -23.60
CA LEU A 241 -17.21 -11.09 -24.42
C LEU A 241 -17.34 -11.43 -25.92
N ALA A 242 -17.28 -12.72 -26.27
CA ALA A 242 -17.54 -13.18 -27.64
C ALA A 242 -18.98 -12.91 -28.08
N GLN A 243 -19.96 -13.06 -27.18
CA GLN A 243 -21.36 -12.76 -27.46
C GLN A 243 -21.59 -11.26 -27.69
N ILE A 244 -20.97 -10.39 -26.90
CA ILE A 244 -21.01 -8.93 -27.10
C ILE A 244 -20.41 -8.56 -28.45
N LYS A 245 -19.26 -9.14 -28.81
CA LYS A 245 -18.62 -8.92 -30.12
C LYS A 245 -19.42 -9.40 -31.32
N LYS A 246 -20.42 -10.27 -31.13
CA LYS A 246 -21.28 -10.77 -32.20
C LYS A 246 -22.53 -9.89 -32.42
N ILE A 247 -22.85 -9.04 -31.44
CA ILE A 247 -24.02 -8.16 -31.44
C ILE A 247 -23.62 -6.70 -31.76
N ALA A 248 -22.37 -6.31 -31.49
CA ALA A 248 -21.74 -5.08 -31.95
C ALA A 248 -21.18 -5.24 -33.37
#